data_AF-A0A0M2LWW0-F1
#
_entry.id   AF-A0A0M2LWW0-F1
#
_cell.length_a   1.000
_cell.length_b   1.000
_cell.length_c   1.000
_cell.angle_alpha   90.00
_cell.angle_beta   90.00
_cell.angle_gamma   90.00
#
_symmetry.space_group_name_H-M   'P 1'
#
loop_
_entity.id
_entity.type
_entity.pdbx_description
1 polymer ?
#
loop_
_entity_poly.entity_id
_entity_poly.type
_entity_poly.pdbx_seq_one_letter_code
_entity_poly.pdbx_strand_id
1 'polypeptide(L)'
;MSNWMQFAQNASMLNYLDRELVSTVGMPHLSNQIAIPRPPVPPINYNNQTVSVSGGTVGSINFGNVRDIQVNLQALTQNGSPDIVEPLSKLTDAVLNAQDADEPTKNELLEQIATLTALARAKPEERKQGTVKALFGAVKEGAGAISSAAGAWQAVEPLLKGHFGF
;
A
#
# COMPACT_ATOMS: atom_id res chain seq x y z
N MET A 1 -11.46 14.47 12.41
CA MET A 1 -10.24 13.80 12.89
C MET A 1 -10.61 12.42 13.38
N SER A 2 -9.89 11.38 12.97
CA SER A 2 -10.13 10.02 13.44
C SER A 2 -9.74 9.90 14.92
N ASN A 3 -10.57 9.24 15.74
CA ASN A 3 -10.32 9.03 17.18
C ASN A 3 -8.94 8.40 17.46
N TRP A 4 -8.43 7.62 16.50
CA TRP A 4 -7.10 7.04 16.54
C TRP A 4 -6.00 8.10 16.57
N MET A 5 -6.08 9.11 15.70
CA MET A 5 -5.03 10.13 15.56
C MET A 5 -4.91 10.96 16.83
N GLN A 6 -6.04 11.29 17.46
CA GLN A 6 -6.07 12.03 18.72
C GLN A 6 -5.50 11.20 19.89
N PHE A 7 -5.83 9.91 19.97
CA PHE A 7 -5.23 9.02 20.97
C PHE A 7 -3.72 8.85 20.77
N ALA A 8 -3.29 8.57 19.54
CA ALA A 8 -1.88 8.37 19.21
C ALA A 8 -1.04 9.62 19.51
N GLN A 9 -1.58 10.81 19.21
CA GLN A 9 -0.94 12.08 19.51
C GLN A 9 -0.80 12.31 21.02
N ASN A 10 -1.87 12.10 21.79
CA ASN A 10 -1.84 12.23 23.25
C ASN A 10 -0.89 11.22 23.91
N ALA A 11 -0.91 9.95 23.47
CA ALA A 11 -0.02 8.91 23.97
C ALA A 11 1.46 9.20 23.65
N SER A 12 1.74 9.73 22.45
CA SER A 12 3.10 10.13 22.06
C SER A 12 3.63 11.28 22.93
N MET A 13 2.78 12.25 23.26
CA MET A 13 3.14 13.39 24.12
C MET A 13 3.44 12.93 25.55
N LEU A 14 2.64 12.01 26.10
CA LEU A 14 2.89 11.46 27.44
C LEU A 14 4.19 10.66 27.51
N ASN A 15 4.45 9.83 26.49
CA ASN A 15 5.72 9.09 26.41
C ASN A 15 6.94 10.02 26.22
N TYR A 16 6.76 11.18 25.58
CA TYR A 16 7.82 12.20 25.47
C TYR A 16 8.12 12.85 26.81
N LEU A 17 7.08 13.27 27.54
CA LEU A 17 7.22 13.89 28.87
C LEU A 17 7.83 12.92 29.89
N ASP A 18 7.46 11.64 29.85
CA ASP A 18 8.08 10.60 30.70
C ASP A 18 9.59 10.50 30.44
N ARG A 19 10.02 10.50 29.17
CA ARG A 19 11.44 10.49 28.80
C ARG A 19 12.17 11.77 29.21
N GLU A 20 11.51 12.93 29.08
CA GLU A 20 12.09 14.21 29.48
C GLU A 20 12.33 14.24 31.01
N LEU A 21 11.38 13.77 31.81
CA LEU A 21 11.53 13.66 33.26
C LEU A 21 12.67 12.71 33.66
N VAL A 22 12.77 11.56 33.00
CA VAL A 22 13.90 10.63 33.21
C VAL A 22 15.23 11.32 32.89
N SER A 23 15.29 12.05 31.77
CA SER A 23 16.53 12.73 31.34
C SER A 23 16.92 13.92 32.22
N THR A 24 15.95 14.62 32.80
CA THR A 24 16.18 15.86 33.57
C THR A 24 16.46 15.59 35.04
N VAL A 25 15.72 14.64 35.64
CA VAL A 25 15.76 14.38 37.08
C VAL A 25 16.65 13.17 37.41
N GLY A 26 17.11 12.42 36.40
CA GLY A 26 17.95 11.23 36.57
C GLY A 26 17.23 10.06 37.25
N MET A 27 15.90 10.14 37.39
CA MET A 27 15.10 9.07 37.97
C MET A 27 14.86 7.99 36.90
N PRO A 28 15.05 6.70 37.23
CA PRO A 28 14.69 5.62 36.33
C PRO A 28 13.19 5.66 36.02
N HIS A 29 12.81 5.25 34.81
CA HIS A 29 11.42 5.20 34.37
C HIS A 29 10.58 4.34 35.33
N LEU A 30 9.70 4.99 36.11
CA LEU A 30 8.80 4.29 37.05
C LEU A 30 7.48 3.88 36.38
N SER A 31 7.21 4.38 35.17
CA SER A 31 5.96 4.15 34.44
C SER A 31 6.18 3.26 33.21
N ASN A 32 5.18 2.42 32.90
CA ASN A 32 5.14 1.69 31.64
C ASN A 32 4.71 2.65 30.53
N GLN A 33 5.55 2.82 29.50
CA GLN A 33 5.20 3.63 28.32
C GLN A 33 3.86 3.17 27.73
N ILE A 34 3.04 4.13 27.32
CA ILE A 34 1.74 3.85 26.70
C ILE A 34 2.00 3.26 25.31
N ALA A 35 1.48 2.06 25.06
CA ALA A 35 1.56 1.42 23.75
C ALA A 35 0.71 2.20 22.74
N ILE A 36 1.35 2.79 21.74
CA ILE A 36 0.66 3.48 20.64
C ILE A 36 0.19 2.42 19.63
N PRO A 37 -1.13 2.22 19.44
CA PRO A 37 -1.65 1.27 18.48
C PRO A 37 -1.29 1.73 17.06
N ARG A 38 -0.99 0.77 16.18
CA ARG A 38 -0.57 1.04 14.80
C ARG A 38 -1.68 1.77 14.02
N PRO A 39 -1.33 2.61 13.02
CA PRO A 39 -2.33 3.25 12.17
C PRO A 39 -3.20 2.18 11.47
N PRO A 40 -4.52 2.41 11.36
CA PRO A 40 -5.41 1.51 10.64
C PRO A 40 -5.00 1.47 9.16
N VAL A 41 -4.90 0.25 8.60
CA VAL A 41 -4.66 0.06 7.16
C VAL A 41 -5.87 0.60 6.40
N PRO A 42 -5.69 1.41 5.33
CA PRO A 42 -6.80 1.88 4.52
C PRO A 42 -7.61 0.67 4.01
N PRO A 43 -8.94 0.66 4.18
CA PRO A 43 -9.77 -0.39 3.59
C PRO A 43 -9.69 -0.25 2.07
N ILE A 44 -9.36 -1.36 1.41
CA ILE A 44 -9.45 -1.41 -0.04
C ILE A 44 -10.93 -1.62 -0.40
N ASN A 45 -11.53 -0.64 -1.07
CA ASN A 45 -12.97 -0.62 -1.32
C ASN A 45 -13.27 -1.36 -2.62
N TYR A 46 -13.49 -2.67 -2.50
CA TYR A 46 -14.05 -3.46 -3.59
C TYR A 46 -15.57 -3.56 -3.42
N ASN A 47 -16.32 -3.27 -4.49
CA ASN A 47 -17.76 -3.51 -4.52
C ASN A 47 -18.00 -5.03 -4.53
N ASN A 48 -18.05 -5.64 -3.35
CA ASN A 48 -18.27 -7.06 -3.16
C ASN A 48 -19.77 -7.39 -3.23
N GLN A 49 -20.48 -6.84 -4.21
CA GLN A 49 -21.79 -7.36 -4.58
C GLN A 49 -21.57 -8.72 -5.24
N THR A 50 -21.79 -9.78 -4.47
CA THR A 50 -22.16 -11.08 -5.04
C THR A 50 -23.50 -10.88 -5.74
N VAL A 51 -23.46 -10.39 -6.98
CA VAL A 51 -24.60 -10.46 -7.86
C VAL A 51 -24.62 -11.89 -8.38
N SER A 52 -25.49 -12.72 -7.82
CA SER A 52 -25.89 -13.96 -8.50
C SER A 52 -26.71 -13.56 -9.73
N VAL A 53 -26.03 -13.05 -10.76
CA VAL A 53 -26.62 -12.92 -12.09
C VAL A 53 -26.62 -14.31 -12.68
N SER A 54 -27.79 -14.94 -12.72
CA SER A 54 -28.05 -16.01 -13.67
C SER A 54 -27.88 -15.41 -15.08
N GLY A 55 -26.64 -15.39 -15.59
CA GLY A 55 -26.28 -14.85 -16.90
C GLY A 55 -25.11 -13.86 -17.00
N GLY A 56 -24.26 -13.68 -15.98
CA GLY A 56 -23.09 -12.79 -16.07
C GLY A 56 -21.87 -13.33 -15.32
N THR A 57 -20.72 -13.42 -15.98
CA THR A 57 -19.46 -14.00 -15.54
C THR A 57 -19.03 -13.54 -14.14
N VAL A 58 -19.20 -14.39 -13.14
CA VAL A 58 -18.42 -14.38 -11.91
C VAL A 58 -17.31 -15.41 -12.11
N GLY A 59 -16.06 -14.98 -12.32
CA GLY A 59 -14.93 -15.90 -12.18
C GLY A 59 -13.76 -15.81 -13.16
N SER A 60 -13.15 -14.65 -13.34
CA SER A 60 -11.87 -14.59 -14.06
C SER A 60 -10.81 -13.69 -13.41
N ILE A 61 -11.17 -12.74 -12.54
CA ILE A 61 -10.19 -11.97 -11.76
C ILE A 61 -9.45 -12.87 -10.74
N ASN A 62 -8.11 -12.88 -10.81
CA ASN A 62 -7.24 -13.58 -9.86
C ASN A 62 -7.06 -12.74 -8.59
N PHE A 63 -7.94 -12.95 -7.62
CA PHE A 63 -7.87 -12.30 -6.30
C PHE A 63 -6.65 -12.71 -5.46
N GLY A 64 -5.89 -13.74 -5.86
CA GLY A 64 -4.60 -14.07 -5.26
C GLY A 64 -3.60 -12.91 -5.39
N ASN A 65 -3.49 -12.32 -6.57
CA ASN A 65 -2.62 -11.16 -6.80
C ASN A 65 -3.04 -9.97 -5.93
N VAL A 66 -4.34 -9.73 -5.78
CA VAL A 66 -4.89 -8.66 -4.94
C VAL A 66 -4.57 -8.88 -3.46
N ARG A 67 -4.68 -10.13 -2.99
CA ARG A 67 -4.30 -10.55 -1.65
C ARG A 67 -2.81 -10.30 -1.40
N ASP A 68 -1.96 -10.65 -2.36
CA ASP A 68 -0.51 -10.48 -2.26
C ASP A 68 -0.11 -9.00 -2.23
N ILE A 69 -0.73 -8.18 -3.07
CA ILE A 69 -0.60 -6.72 -3.02
C ILE A 69 -0.92 -6.23 -1.61
N GLN A 70 -2.08 -6.59 -1.06
CA GLN A 70 -2.51 -6.14 0.27
C GLN A 70 -1.50 -6.54 1.37
N VAL A 71 -0.98 -7.77 1.32
CA VAL A 71 0.04 -8.25 2.26
C VAL A 71 1.35 -7.45 2.13
N ASN A 72 1.79 -7.19 0.90
CA ASN A 72 3.01 -6.40 0.66
C ASN A 72 2.86 -4.95 1.12
N LEU A 73 1.71 -4.33 0.85
CA LEU A 73 1.37 -2.99 1.32
C LEU A 73 1.37 -2.93 2.86
N GLN A 74 0.81 -3.93 3.53
CA GLN A 74 0.82 -4.01 4.99
C GLN A 74 2.25 -4.11 5.56
N ALA A 75 3.15 -4.80 4.87
CA ALA A 75 4.56 -4.88 5.25
C ALA A 75 5.31 -3.57 4.97
N LEU A 76 4.99 -2.86 3.89
CA LEU A 76 5.57 -1.55 3.57
C LEU A 76 5.22 -0.47 4.61
N THR A 77 3.98 -0.49 5.12
CA THR A 77 3.57 0.35 6.25
C THR A 77 4.43 0.11 7.50
N GLN A 78 4.87 -1.14 7.71
CA GLN A 78 5.67 -1.53 8.88
C GLN A 78 7.16 -1.20 8.72
N ASN A 79 7.68 -1.19 7.49
CA ASN A 79 9.11 -1.10 7.19
C ASN A 79 9.57 0.32 6.77
N GLY A 80 8.73 1.35 6.92
CA GLY A 80 9.14 2.75 6.79
C GLY A 80 8.88 3.40 5.43
N SER A 81 8.04 2.82 4.58
CA SER A 81 7.64 3.43 3.29
C SER A 81 6.11 3.61 3.19
N PRO A 82 5.46 4.28 4.16
CA PRO A 82 4.00 4.45 4.14
C PRO A 82 3.53 5.32 2.97
N ASP A 83 4.39 6.20 2.46
CA ASP A 83 4.02 7.20 1.45
C ASP A 83 3.60 6.60 0.11
N ILE A 84 4.09 5.39 -0.21
CA ILE A 84 3.70 4.65 -1.43
C ILE A 84 2.47 3.76 -1.22
N VAL A 85 2.05 3.52 0.03
CA VAL A 85 1.02 2.51 0.35
C VAL A 85 -0.35 2.92 -0.14
N GLU A 86 -0.81 4.13 0.22
CA GLU A 86 -2.11 4.63 -0.21
C GLU A 86 -2.20 4.80 -1.74
N PRO A 87 -1.21 5.40 -2.43
CA PRO A 87 -1.22 5.50 -3.88
C PRO A 87 -1.23 4.13 -4.60
N LEU A 88 -0.46 3.14 -4.12
CA LEU A 88 -0.49 1.78 -4.67
C LEU A 88 -1.84 1.08 -4.44
N SER A 89 -2.47 1.30 -3.28
CA SER A 89 -3.83 0.81 -3.04
C SER A 89 -4.82 1.42 -4.03
N LYS A 90 -4.77 2.75 -4.25
CA LYS A 90 -5.63 3.44 -5.21
C LYS A 90 -5.40 2.98 -6.65
N LEU A 91 -4.15 2.69 -7.03
CA LEU A 91 -3.85 2.08 -8.33
C LEU A 91 -4.52 0.71 -8.47
N THR A 92 -4.40 -0.14 -7.45
CA THR A 92 -5.00 -1.47 -7.43
C THR A 92 -6.53 -1.39 -7.53
N ASP A 93 -7.14 -0.49 -6.77
CA ASP A 93 -8.58 -0.19 -6.83
C ASP A 93 -9.02 0.28 -8.21
N ALA A 94 -8.25 1.17 -8.83
CA ALA A 94 -8.57 1.72 -10.14
C ALA A 94 -8.56 0.64 -11.24
N VAL A 95 -7.65 -0.33 -11.15
CA VAL A 95 -7.58 -1.48 -12.07
C VAL A 95 -8.74 -2.45 -11.84
N LEU A 96 -9.08 -2.75 -10.59
CA LEU A 96 -10.17 -3.68 -10.27
C LEU A 96 -11.54 -3.14 -10.66
N ASN A 97 -11.75 -1.84 -10.48
CA ASN A 97 -13.01 -1.17 -10.81
C ASN A 97 -13.05 -0.63 -12.26
N ALA A 98 -11.99 -0.82 -13.04
CA ALA A 98 -11.95 -0.40 -14.45
C ALA A 98 -13.07 -1.09 -15.24
N GLN A 99 -13.87 -0.35 -16.01
CA GLN A 99 -14.90 -0.93 -16.89
C GLN A 99 -14.46 -0.94 -18.35
N ASP A 100 -13.35 -0.26 -18.64
CA ASP A 100 -12.73 -0.02 -19.93
C ASP A 100 -11.62 -1.03 -20.25
N ALA A 101 -11.50 -2.10 -19.47
CA ALA A 101 -10.53 -3.18 -19.67
C ALA A 101 -11.20 -4.55 -19.46
N ASP A 102 -10.76 -5.53 -20.24
CA ASP A 102 -11.16 -6.92 -20.07
C ASP A 102 -10.42 -7.58 -18.89
N GLU A 103 -10.97 -8.69 -18.40
CA GLU A 103 -10.41 -9.38 -17.22
C GLU A 103 -8.98 -9.89 -17.41
N PRO A 104 -8.57 -10.42 -18.59
CA PRO A 104 -7.17 -10.78 -18.86
C PRO A 104 -6.19 -9.61 -18.68
N THR A 105 -6.50 -8.44 -19.26
CA THR A 105 -5.65 -7.24 -19.12
C THR A 105 -5.56 -6.79 -17.67
N LYS A 106 -6.68 -6.80 -16.95
CA LYS A 106 -6.69 -6.48 -15.50
C LYS A 106 -5.83 -7.45 -14.70
N ASN A 107 -5.93 -8.76 -14.98
CA ASN A 107 -5.17 -9.78 -14.27
C ASN A 107 -3.67 -9.63 -14.47
N GLU A 108 -3.25 -9.42 -15.72
CA GLU A 108 -1.84 -9.19 -16.05
C GLU A 108 -1.30 -7.97 -15.31
N LEU A 109 -2.04 -6.85 -15.34
CA LEU A 109 -1.61 -5.64 -14.65
C LEU A 109 -1.57 -5.84 -13.12
N LEU A 110 -2.55 -6.54 -12.54
CA LEU A 110 -2.56 -6.87 -11.11
C LEU A 110 -1.40 -7.79 -10.73
N GLU A 111 -1.00 -8.72 -11.58
CA GLU A 111 0.18 -9.58 -11.37
C GLU A 111 1.48 -8.76 -11.38
N GLN A 112 1.60 -7.83 -12.33
CA GLN A 112 2.74 -6.92 -12.41
C GLN A 112 2.81 -6.01 -11.17
N ILE A 113 1.67 -5.48 -10.72
CA ILE A 113 1.57 -4.68 -9.48
C ILE A 113 1.93 -5.54 -8.26
N ALA A 114 1.45 -6.78 -8.17
CA ALA A 114 1.80 -7.70 -7.08
C ALA A 114 3.31 -7.93 -7.00
N THR A 115 3.94 -8.18 -8.15
CA THR A 115 5.39 -8.37 -8.24
C THR A 115 6.15 -7.08 -7.88
N LEU A 116 5.68 -5.92 -8.36
CA LEU A 116 6.30 -4.63 -8.07
C LEU A 116 6.23 -4.29 -6.57
N THR A 117 5.10 -4.54 -5.92
CA THR A 117 4.94 -4.33 -4.47
C THR A 117 5.80 -5.30 -3.65
N ALA A 118 6.00 -6.54 -4.11
CA ALA A 118 6.93 -7.48 -3.49
C ALA A 118 8.39 -6.97 -3.57
N LEU A 119 8.80 -6.44 -4.72
CA LEU A 119 10.13 -5.83 -4.90
C LEU A 119 10.28 -4.53 -4.10
N ALA A 120 9.22 -3.72 -3.99
CA ALA A 120 9.23 -2.53 -3.15
C ALA A 120 9.47 -2.90 -1.67
N ARG A 121 8.90 -4.01 -1.21
CA ARG A 121 9.08 -4.54 0.15
C ARG A 121 10.48 -5.14 0.38
N ALA A 122 11.09 -5.73 -0.64
CA ALA A 122 12.40 -6.38 -0.54
C ALA A 122 13.51 -5.40 -0.12
N LYS A 123 14.61 -5.90 0.43
CA LYS A 123 15.78 -5.07 0.77
C LYS A 123 16.40 -4.49 -0.50
N PRO A 124 17.03 -3.29 -0.46
CA PRO A 124 17.65 -2.68 -1.63
C PRO A 124 18.61 -3.61 -2.40
N GLU A 125 19.34 -4.46 -1.70
CA GLU A 125 20.28 -5.44 -2.27
C GLU A 125 19.59 -6.59 -3.03
N GLU A 126 18.34 -6.91 -2.66
CA GLU A 126 17.52 -7.95 -3.28
C GLU A 126 16.69 -7.40 -4.45
N ARG A 127 16.59 -6.06 -4.55
CA ARG A 127 15.92 -5.37 -5.65
C ARG A 127 16.80 -5.45 -6.89
N LYS A 128 16.61 -6.49 -7.69
CA LYS A 128 17.23 -6.62 -9.02
C LYS A 128 16.82 -5.44 -9.90
N GLN A 129 17.61 -4.37 -9.91
CA GLN A 129 17.23 -3.06 -10.47
C GLN A 129 16.80 -3.13 -11.95
N GLY A 130 17.41 -3.99 -12.76
CA GLY A 130 16.96 -4.24 -14.14
C GLY A 130 15.53 -4.78 -14.21
N THR A 131 15.18 -5.73 -13.34
CA THR A 131 13.82 -6.28 -13.21
C THR A 131 12.84 -5.22 -12.72
N VAL A 132 13.24 -4.40 -11.74
CA VAL A 132 12.38 -3.30 -11.24
C VAL A 132 12.05 -2.33 -12.37
N LYS A 133 13.05 -1.87 -13.15
CA LYS A 133 12.83 -0.93 -14.25
C LYS A 133 11.95 -1.53 -15.36
N ALA A 134 12.14 -2.80 -15.69
CA ALA A 134 11.31 -3.49 -16.67
C ALA A 134 9.85 -3.58 -16.21
N LEU A 135 9.60 -4.03 -14.96
CA LEU A 135 8.27 -4.09 -14.37
C LEU A 135 7.63 -2.70 -14.27
N PHE A 136 8.40 -1.70 -13.88
CA PHE A 136 7.92 -0.32 -13.81
C PHE A 136 7.43 0.18 -15.17
N GLY A 137 8.18 -0.11 -16.25
CA GLY A 137 7.77 0.18 -17.62
C GLY A 137 6.50 -0.55 -18.02
N ALA A 138 6.41 -1.85 -17.71
CA ALA A 138 5.23 -2.67 -18.00
C ALA A 138 3.98 -2.17 -17.27
N VAL A 139 4.08 -1.86 -15.97
CA VAL A 139 2.96 -1.32 -15.19
C VAL A 139 2.55 0.06 -15.72
N LYS A 140 3.50 0.90 -16.14
CA LYS A 140 3.21 2.20 -16.75
C LYS A 140 2.41 2.04 -18.05
N GLU A 141 2.83 1.11 -18.91
CA GLU A 141 2.16 0.83 -20.18
C GLU A 141 0.77 0.24 -19.94
N GLY A 142 0.64 -0.77 -19.08
CA GLY A 142 -0.64 -1.39 -18.72
C GLY A 142 -1.61 -0.40 -18.06
N ALA A 143 -1.13 0.43 -17.13
CA ALA A 143 -1.96 1.48 -16.53
C ALA A 143 -2.31 2.59 -17.54
N GLY A 144 -1.48 2.83 -18.55
CA GLY A 144 -1.79 3.76 -19.63
C GLY A 144 -2.86 3.23 -20.59
N ALA A 145 -2.95 1.91 -20.75
CA ALA A 145 -4.00 1.25 -21.54
C ALA A 145 -5.38 1.27 -20.85
N ILE A 146 -5.41 1.40 -19.51
CA ILE A 146 -6.63 1.48 -18.71
C ILE A 146 -6.83 2.92 -18.24
N SER A 147 -7.79 3.64 -18.83
CA SER A 147 -8.02 5.06 -18.58
C SER A 147 -8.30 5.37 -17.10
N SER A 148 -9.01 4.48 -16.39
CA SER A 148 -9.26 4.64 -14.95
C SER A 148 -7.99 4.49 -14.10
N ALA A 149 -7.02 3.68 -14.54
CA ALA A 149 -5.77 3.42 -13.83
C ALA A 149 -4.68 4.46 -14.15
N ALA A 150 -4.73 5.10 -15.32
CA ALA A 150 -3.72 6.06 -15.76
C ALA A 150 -3.51 7.22 -14.76
N GLY A 151 -4.61 7.78 -14.23
CA GLY A 151 -4.53 8.85 -13.23
C GLY A 151 -3.94 8.39 -11.90
N ALA A 152 -4.30 7.17 -11.45
CA ALA A 152 -3.73 6.58 -10.23
C ALA A 152 -2.23 6.26 -10.41
N TRP A 153 -1.83 5.80 -11.61
CA TRP A 153 -0.43 5.57 -11.94
C TRP A 153 0.39 6.88 -11.89
N GLN A 154 -0.12 7.97 -12.48
CA GLN A 154 0.57 9.26 -12.47
C GLN A 154 0.84 9.77 -11.04
N ALA A 155 -0.06 9.48 -10.09
CA ALA A 155 0.13 9.86 -8.69
C ALA A 155 1.21 9.03 -7.99
N VAL A 156 1.35 7.74 -8.32
CA VAL A 156 2.29 6.82 -7.66
C VAL A 156 3.66 6.74 -8.35
N GLU A 157 3.73 7.02 -9.66
CA GLU A 157 4.95 6.98 -10.47
C GLU A 157 6.15 7.72 -9.82
N PRO A 158 6.03 9.00 -9.40
CA PRO A 158 7.15 9.73 -8.81
C PRO A 158 7.58 9.17 -7.44
N LEU A 159 6.62 8.65 -6.66
CA LEU A 159 6.90 8.09 -5.33
C LEU A 159 7.64 6.76 -5.43
N LEU A 160 7.26 5.91 -6.39
CA LEU A 160 7.96 4.66 -6.67
C LEU A 160 9.36 4.90 -7.23
N LYS A 161 9.54 5.90 -8.11
CA LYS A 161 10.86 6.35 -8.56
C LYS A 161 11.76 6.75 -7.39
N GLY A 162 11.25 7.58 -6.48
CA GLY A 162 11.94 7.94 -5.24
C GLY A 162 12.28 6.73 -4.37
N HIS A 163 11.35 5.78 -4.22
CA HIS A 163 11.54 4.57 -3.42
C HIS A 163 12.59 3.61 -4.00
N PHE A 164 12.65 3.50 -5.33
CA PHE A 164 13.60 2.62 -6.01
C PHE A 164 14.92 3.30 -6.38
N GLY A 165 14.99 4.63 -6.31
CA GLY A 165 16.20 5.42 -6.52
C GLY A 165 16.56 5.65 -7.99
N PHE A 166 15.57 5.85 -8.88
CA PHE A 166 15.80 6.15 -10.30
C PHE A 166 14.81 7.16 -10.89
#